data_AF-Q9UUR7-F1
#
_entry.id   AF-Q9UUR7-F1
#
_cell.length_a   1.000
_cell.length_b   1.000
_cell.length_c   1.000
_cell.angle_alpha   90.00
_cell.angle_beta   90.00
_cell.angle_gamma   90.00
#
_symmetry.space_group_name_H-M   'P 1'
#
loop_
_entity.id
_entity.type
_entity.pdbx_description
1 polymer ?
#
loop_
_entity_poly.entity_id
_entity_poly.type
_entity_poly.pdbx_seq_one_letter_code
_entity_poly.pdbx_strand_id
1 'polypeptide(L)'
;MLHSLAISSLVALTTALAVDKPLDVCGTPPPSEGLVDAVKEFRLQEQELRTQGLVAQANVVVDTYIHIISSDGTPQGGNVSDDIVRKQIDVLNQGLSGTGFSVTLKGVDRTVNAAWANDRSEVAMKRELRKGSYKDLNLYYLNAPQGSASIGGYCYFPVQGARPGSESFIRDGCVMQFGSMPGGSLGSNNLGKVTVHEVGHWFGLFHTFQGGCDASSGGDQVDDTPAHAAPRTASDYQCPAGSNIDTCPSLPGSDPLHNYMSYRQDRCYTEFTQGQISRMVSLWRYRDPSAGLSTASIN
;
A
#
# COMPACT_ATOMS: atom_id res chain seq x y z
N MET A 1 51.90 -47.55 -25.89
CA MET A 1 51.04 -46.44 -26.33
C MET A 1 49.79 -46.44 -25.45
N LEU A 2 49.53 -45.30 -24.82
CA LEU A 2 48.33 -44.85 -24.09
C LEU A 2 47.75 -45.72 -22.96
N HIS A 3 47.98 -45.25 -21.73
CA HIS A 3 47.13 -45.51 -20.56
C HIS A 3 45.81 -44.73 -20.72
N SER A 4 44.66 -45.40 -20.55
CA SER A 4 43.35 -44.74 -20.46
C SER A 4 42.89 -44.75 -19.00
N LEU A 5 43.02 -43.61 -18.32
CA LEU A 5 42.34 -43.35 -17.05
C LEU A 5 40.91 -42.90 -17.35
N ALA A 6 39.93 -43.66 -16.87
CA ALA A 6 38.53 -43.25 -16.85
C ALA A 6 38.30 -42.31 -15.66
N ILE A 7 38.12 -41.02 -15.94
CA ILE A 7 37.71 -40.03 -14.93
C ILE A 7 36.18 -40.02 -14.91
N SER A 8 35.60 -40.57 -13.85
CA SER A 8 34.17 -40.50 -13.58
C SER A 8 33.85 -39.11 -13.00
N SER A 9 33.35 -38.20 -13.83
CA SER A 9 32.91 -36.87 -13.38
C SER A 9 31.53 -36.96 -12.73
N LEU A 10 31.50 -36.84 -11.41
CA LEU A 10 30.29 -36.66 -10.61
C LEU A 10 29.76 -35.24 -10.85
N VAL A 11 28.69 -35.08 -11.63
CA VAL A 11 28.00 -33.79 -11.78
C VAL A 11 27.14 -33.58 -10.55
N ALA A 12 27.60 -32.74 -9.62
CA ALA A 12 26.77 -32.25 -8.52
C ALA A 12 25.75 -31.27 -9.10
N LEU A 13 24.49 -31.69 -9.17
CA LEU A 13 23.36 -30.85 -9.54
C LEU A 13 23.03 -29.95 -8.34
N THR A 14 23.69 -28.80 -8.23
CA THR A 14 23.30 -27.77 -7.28
C THR A 14 22.02 -27.11 -7.79
N THR A 15 20.87 -27.51 -7.25
CA THR A 15 19.64 -26.72 -7.35
C THR A 15 19.88 -25.42 -6.58
N ALA A 16 20.21 -24.35 -7.30
CA ALA A 16 20.11 -23.01 -6.74
C ALA A 16 18.64 -22.78 -6.41
N LEU A 17 18.28 -22.80 -5.12
CA LEU A 17 17.03 -22.23 -4.67
C LEU A 17 17.04 -20.77 -5.13
N ALA A 18 16.09 -20.40 -5.97
CA ALA A 18 15.90 -19.02 -6.35
C ALA A 18 15.68 -18.22 -5.06
N VAL A 19 16.67 -17.43 -4.66
CA VAL A 19 16.48 -16.38 -3.68
C VAL A 19 15.58 -15.39 -4.37
N ASP A 20 14.29 -15.38 -4.01
CA ASP A 20 13.33 -14.38 -4.48
C ASP A 20 13.97 -13.00 -4.31
N LYS A 21 14.27 -12.33 -5.42
CA LYS A 21 14.67 -10.92 -5.37
C LYS A 21 13.57 -10.17 -4.62
N PRO A 22 13.90 -9.32 -3.63
CA PRO A 22 12.89 -8.57 -2.92
C PRO A 22 12.11 -7.75 -3.95
N LEU A 23 10.81 -8.07 -4.08
CA LEU A 23 9.86 -7.30 -4.85
C LEU A 23 9.91 -5.84 -4.38
N ASP A 24 9.95 -4.92 -5.33
CA ASP A 24 9.76 -3.50 -5.04
C ASP A 24 8.26 -3.31 -4.79
N VAL A 25 7.85 -3.47 -3.53
CA VAL A 25 6.43 -3.72 -3.21
C VAL A 25 5.54 -2.53 -3.56
N CYS A 26 6.04 -1.30 -3.53
CA CYS A 26 5.26 -0.10 -3.78
C CYS A 26 6.07 0.93 -4.59
N GLY A 27 5.39 1.50 -5.58
CA GLY A 27 5.90 2.56 -6.46
C GLY A 27 5.20 3.92 -6.24
N THR A 28 4.51 4.11 -5.12
CA THR A 28 3.87 5.40 -4.78
C THR A 28 4.89 6.53 -4.91
N PRO A 29 4.61 7.58 -5.71
CA PRO A 29 5.53 8.70 -5.86
C PRO A 29 5.70 9.43 -4.52
N PRO A 30 6.84 10.11 -4.29
CA PRO A 30 7.04 10.88 -3.07
C PRO A 30 5.92 11.90 -2.83
N PRO A 31 5.54 12.17 -1.56
CA PRO A 31 4.55 13.20 -1.27
C PRO A 31 5.05 14.57 -1.73
N SER A 32 4.12 15.44 -2.13
CA SER A 32 4.46 16.82 -2.46
C SER A 32 4.92 17.58 -1.22
N GLU A 33 5.74 18.61 -1.40
CA GLU A 33 6.18 19.49 -0.31
C GLU A 33 4.99 20.07 0.49
N GLY A 34 3.96 20.56 -0.23
CA GLY A 34 2.76 21.08 0.42
C GLY A 34 1.97 20.02 1.21
N LEU A 35 2.01 18.74 0.81
CA LEU A 35 1.43 17.67 1.61
C LEU A 35 2.27 17.39 2.86
N VAL A 36 3.60 17.36 2.73
CA VAL A 36 4.52 17.18 3.86
C VAL A 36 4.31 18.28 4.90
N ASP A 37 4.17 19.54 4.48
CA ASP A 37 3.92 20.65 5.39
C ASP A 37 2.56 20.54 6.08
N ALA A 38 1.50 20.20 5.34
CA ALA A 38 0.19 19.97 5.94
C ALA A 38 0.19 18.81 6.94
N VAL A 39 0.91 17.73 6.63
CA VAL A 39 1.08 16.55 7.48
C VAL A 39 1.81 16.90 8.78
N LYS A 40 2.81 17.79 8.76
CA LYS A 40 3.45 18.32 9.97
C LYS A 40 2.45 19.11 10.84
N GLU A 41 1.63 19.95 10.23
CA GLU A 41 0.58 20.69 10.96
C GLU A 41 -0.47 19.76 11.57
N PHE A 42 -0.90 18.72 10.84
CA PHE A 42 -1.81 17.71 11.38
C PHE A 42 -1.19 16.93 12.53
N ARG A 43 0.11 16.62 12.47
CA ARG A 43 0.82 15.98 13.59
C ARG A 43 0.71 16.79 14.87
N LEU A 44 0.89 18.11 14.80
CA LEU A 44 0.76 19.00 15.97
C LEU A 44 -0.67 19.00 16.52
N GLN A 45 -1.69 19.01 15.65
CA GLN A 45 -3.09 18.94 16.07
C GLN A 45 -3.44 17.59 16.72
N GLU A 46 -2.91 16.50 16.17
CA GLU A 46 -3.09 15.14 16.69
C GLU A 46 -2.39 14.97 18.05
N GLN A 47 -1.21 15.57 18.24
CA GLN A 47 -0.53 15.62 19.53
C GLN A 47 -1.37 16.35 20.57
N GLU A 48 -1.91 17.52 20.23
CA GLU A 48 -2.75 18.30 21.13
C GLU A 48 -4.05 17.56 21.51
N LEU A 49 -4.64 16.78 20.62
CA LEU A 49 -5.75 15.91 21.00
C LEU A 49 -5.31 14.84 22.01
N ARG A 50 -4.14 14.21 21.80
CA ARG A 50 -3.63 13.18 22.72
C ARG A 50 -3.32 13.72 24.11
N THR A 51 -2.81 14.95 24.24
CA THR A 51 -2.57 15.58 25.55
C THR A 51 -3.87 15.81 26.33
N GLN A 52 -4.99 15.94 25.62
CA GLN A 52 -6.34 16.03 26.19
C GLN A 52 -6.99 14.66 26.43
N GLY A 53 -6.28 13.55 26.18
CA GLY A 53 -6.82 12.20 26.28
C GLY A 53 -7.81 11.86 25.17
N LEU A 54 -7.69 12.50 24.00
CA LEU A 54 -8.58 12.33 22.85
C LEU A 54 -7.82 11.82 21.62
N VAL A 55 -8.54 11.13 20.74
CA VAL A 55 -8.09 10.76 19.38
C VAL A 55 -9.14 11.15 18.36
N ALA A 56 -8.68 11.47 17.15
CA ALA A 56 -9.57 11.70 16.02
C ALA A 56 -10.22 10.38 15.59
N GLN A 57 -11.52 10.41 15.28
CA GLN A 57 -12.27 9.25 14.82
C GLN A 57 -13.09 9.56 13.58
N ALA A 58 -13.26 8.53 12.75
CA ALA A 58 -14.17 8.52 11.62
C ALA A 58 -15.20 7.39 11.77
N ASN A 59 -16.36 7.57 11.14
CA ASN A 59 -17.28 6.49 10.81
C ASN A 59 -17.69 6.70 9.36
N VAL A 60 -16.82 6.26 8.45
CA VAL A 60 -16.90 6.56 7.02
C VAL A 60 -16.97 5.25 6.24
N VAL A 61 -18.00 5.14 5.41
CA VAL A 61 -18.10 4.11 4.38
C VAL A 61 -17.70 4.73 3.05
N VAL A 62 -16.60 4.26 2.49
CA VAL A 62 -16.05 4.73 1.22
C VAL A 62 -16.63 3.89 0.07
N ASP A 63 -17.40 4.56 -0.79
CA ASP A 63 -17.85 3.98 -2.05
C ASP A 63 -16.63 3.63 -2.91
N THR A 64 -16.51 2.35 -3.30
CA THR A 64 -15.33 1.81 -3.97
C THR A 64 -15.68 1.17 -5.31
N TYR A 65 -14.89 1.49 -6.34
CA TYR A 65 -15.01 0.94 -7.68
C TYR A 65 -13.74 0.16 -8.04
N ILE A 66 -13.93 -1.01 -8.64
CA ILE A 66 -12.81 -1.85 -9.11
C ILE A 66 -12.80 -1.87 -10.63
N HIS A 67 -11.64 -1.58 -11.20
CA HIS A 67 -11.36 -1.65 -12.62
C HIS A 67 -10.35 -2.78 -12.86
N ILE A 68 -10.75 -3.82 -13.58
CA ILE A 68 -9.85 -4.90 -13.99
C ILE A 68 -9.38 -4.61 -15.41
N ILE A 69 -8.09 -4.33 -15.58
CA ILE A 69 -7.50 -4.05 -16.89
C ILE A 69 -6.57 -5.20 -17.24
N SER A 70 -6.92 -5.91 -18.31
CA SER A 70 -6.27 -7.14 -18.72
C SER A 70 -5.65 -7.00 -20.12
N SER A 71 -4.58 -7.74 -20.38
CA SER A 71 -3.96 -7.80 -21.71
C SER A 71 -4.81 -8.55 -22.72
N ASP A 72 -5.60 -9.50 -22.25
CA ASP A 72 -6.51 -10.35 -23.03
C ASP A 72 -7.64 -10.88 -22.13
N GLY A 73 -8.53 -11.72 -22.68
CA GLY A 73 -9.67 -12.25 -21.93
C GLY A 73 -9.34 -13.34 -20.90
N THR A 74 -8.08 -13.74 -20.72
CA THR A 74 -7.69 -14.88 -19.86
C THR A 74 -7.32 -14.45 -18.44
N PRO A 75 -7.41 -15.36 -17.45
CA PRO A 75 -6.91 -15.09 -16.10
C PRO A 75 -5.41 -14.74 -16.06
N GLN A 76 -4.58 -15.38 -16.90
CA GLN A 76 -3.15 -15.10 -17.01
C GLN A 76 -2.88 -13.70 -17.57
N GLY A 77 -3.77 -13.22 -18.45
CA GLY A 77 -3.75 -11.86 -18.96
C GLY A 77 -4.27 -10.81 -17.98
N GLY A 78 -4.65 -11.18 -16.75
CA GLY A 78 -5.14 -10.26 -15.72
C GLY A 78 -6.66 -10.21 -15.56
N ASN A 79 -7.42 -10.98 -16.35
CA ASN A 79 -8.88 -11.02 -16.24
C ASN A 79 -9.33 -11.93 -15.07
N VAL A 80 -9.14 -11.45 -13.84
CA VAL A 80 -9.44 -12.17 -12.58
C VAL A 80 -10.94 -12.39 -12.35
N SER A 81 -11.37 -13.43 -11.66
CA SER A 81 -12.81 -13.69 -11.41
C SER A 81 -13.43 -12.70 -10.40
N ASP A 82 -14.76 -12.57 -10.42
CA ASP A 82 -15.49 -11.77 -9.42
C ASP A 82 -15.32 -12.31 -7.99
N ASP A 83 -15.04 -13.61 -7.84
CA ASP A 83 -14.76 -14.21 -6.53
C ASP A 83 -13.45 -13.68 -5.94
N ILE A 84 -12.41 -13.49 -6.78
CA ILE A 84 -11.15 -12.87 -6.36
C ILE A 84 -11.37 -11.40 -6.00
N VAL A 85 -12.19 -10.68 -6.79
CA VAL A 85 -12.56 -9.29 -6.52
C VAL A 85 -13.25 -9.15 -5.16
N ARG A 86 -14.24 -10.01 -4.86
CA ARG A 86 -14.94 -10.01 -3.56
C ARG A 86 -13.98 -10.30 -2.40
N LYS A 87 -13.12 -11.31 -2.54
CA LYS A 87 -12.10 -11.63 -1.52
C LYS A 87 -11.15 -10.46 -1.28
N GLN A 88 -10.79 -9.70 -2.32
CA GLN A 88 -9.93 -8.53 -2.16
C GLN A 88 -10.62 -7.40 -1.40
N ILE A 89 -11.92 -7.18 -1.61
CA ILE A 89 -12.71 -6.24 -0.81
C ILE A 89 -12.80 -6.71 0.65
N ASP A 90 -12.99 -8.00 0.89
CA ASP A 90 -13.00 -8.56 2.24
C ASP A 90 -11.66 -8.33 2.96
N VAL A 91 -10.54 -8.56 2.28
CA VAL A 91 -9.19 -8.31 2.82
C VAL A 91 -8.97 -6.82 3.11
N LEU A 92 -9.47 -5.93 2.24
CA LEU A 92 -9.36 -4.48 2.45
C LEU A 92 -10.17 -4.04 3.67
N ASN A 93 -11.42 -4.50 3.81
CA ASN A 93 -12.23 -4.24 5.00
C ASN A 93 -11.63 -4.86 6.27
N GLN A 94 -10.99 -6.02 6.18
CA GLN A 94 -10.27 -6.60 7.31
C GLN A 94 -9.08 -5.72 7.72
N GLY A 95 -8.31 -5.20 6.76
CA GLY A 95 -7.18 -4.30 7.05
C GLY A 95 -7.60 -2.95 7.62
N LEU A 96 -8.79 -2.46 7.26
CA LEU A 96 -9.38 -1.22 7.77
C LEU A 96 -10.18 -1.41 9.08
N SER A 97 -10.31 -2.65 9.58
CA SER A 97 -11.06 -2.92 10.80
C SER A 97 -10.48 -2.14 11.98
N GLY A 98 -11.34 -1.48 12.77
CA GLY A 98 -10.94 -0.64 13.90
C GLY A 98 -10.48 0.78 13.54
N THR A 99 -10.29 1.10 12.25
CA THR A 99 -9.87 2.45 11.83
C THR A 99 -11.03 3.47 11.80
N GLY A 100 -12.27 2.99 11.82
CA GLY A 100 -13.45 3.82 11.58
C GLY A 100 -13.76 4.05 10.08
N PHE A 101 -12.88 3.59 9.20
CA PHE A 101 -13.12 3.51 7.75
C PHE A 101 -13.52 2.10 7.35
N SER A 102 -14.41 2.01 6.36
CA SER A 102 -14.73 0.76 5.65
C SER A 102 -14.99 1.08 4.19
N VAL A 103 -14.98 0.06 3.34
CA VAL A 103 -15.29 0.19 1.92
C VAL A 103 -16.53 -0.61 1.55
N THR A 104 -17.30 -0.08 0.60
CA THR A 104 -18.40 -0.80 -0.05
C THR A 104 -18.17 -0.86 -1.55
N LEU A 105 -18.25 -2.05 -2.14
CA LEU A 105 -18.10 -2.23 -3.58
C LEU A 105 -19.35 -1.71 -4.31
N LYS A 106 -19.18 -0.71 -5.16
CA LYS A 106 -20.26 -0.08 -5.94
C LYS A 106 -20.33 -0.59 -7.37
N GLY A 107 -19.22 -1.08 -7.91
CA GLY A 107 -19.20 -1.66 -9.25
C GLY A 107 -17.83 -2.22 -9.62
N VAL A 108 -17.86 -3.15 -10.57
CA VAL A 108 -16.69 -3.72 -11.22
C VAL A 108 -16.83 -3.50 -12.71
N ASP A 109 -15.79 -2.99 -13.36
CA ASP A 109 -15.68 -3.00 -14.82
C ASP A 109 -14.40 -3.68 -15.26
N ARG A 110 -14.41 -4.12 -16.51
CA ARG A 110 -13.39 -4.98 -17.11
C ARG A 110 -13.04 -4.44 -18.48
N THR A 111 -11.77 -4.15 -18.69
CA THR A 111 -11.24 -3.61 -19.94
C THR A 111 -10.12 -4.49 -20.45
N VAL A 112 -10.24 -4.97 -21.68
CA VAL A 112 -9.14 -5.66 -22.39
C VAL A 112 -8.36 -4.62 -23.18
N ASN A 113 -7.19 -4.23 -22.66
CA ASN A 113 -6.30 -3.27 -23.29
C ASN A 113 -4.85 -3.53 -22.84
N ALA A 114 -4.06 -4.15 -23.72
CA ALA A 114 -2.69 -4.52 -23.41
C ALA A 114 -1.76 -3.34 -23.10
N ALA A 115 -2.04 -2.14 -23.63
CA ALA A 115 -1.25 -0.95 -23.30
C ALA A 115 -1.52 -0.52 -21.85
N TRP A 116 -2.80 -0.40 -21.49
CA TRP A 116 -3.19 -0.01 -20.12
C TRP A 116 -2.85 -1.08 -19.09
N ALA A 117 -2.94 -2.37 -19.44
CA ALA A 117 -2.56 -3.47 -18.55
C ALA A 117 -1.06 -3.43 -18.17
N ASN A 118 -0.22 -2.75 -18.96
CA ASN A 118 1.20 -2.51 -18.68
C ASN A 118 1.48 -1.06 -18.27
N ASP A 119 0.45 -0.39 -17.73
CA ASP A 119 0.49 0.98 -17.20
C ASP A 119 0.98 2.04 -18.21
N ARG A 120 0.71 1.81 -19.50
CA ARG A 120 0.93 2.81 -20.54
C ARG A 120 -0.31 3.70 -20.64
N SER A 121 -0.11 5.02 -20.64
CA SER A 121 -1.19 6.01 -20.78
C SER A 121 -2.18 6.06 -19.61
N GLU A 122 -1.68 5.93 -18.37
CA GLU A 122 -2.46 5.97 -17.12
C GLU A 122 -3.53 7.07 -17.07
N VAL A 123 -3.19 8.32 -17.38
CA VAL A 123 -4.15 9.45 -17.35
C VAL A 123 -5.32 9.25 -18.32
N ALA A 124 -5.06 8.67 -19.50
CA ALA A 124 -6.13 8.40 -20.46
C ALA A 124 -7.06 7.30 -19.93
N MET A 125 -6.48 6.21 -19.41
CA MET A 125 -7.23 5.13 -18.77
C MET A 125 -8.09 5.65 -17.62
N LYS A 126 -7.51 6.36 -16.65
CA LYS A 126 -8.25 6.85 -15.48
C LYS A 126 -9.28 7.92 -15.85
N ARG A 127 -9.02 8.74 -16.88
CA ARG A 127 -10.02 9.70 -17.38
C ARG A 127 -11.26 9.01 -17.94
N GLU A 128 -11.09 7.85 -18.55
CA GLU A 128 -12.19 7.06 -19.11
C GLU A 128 -12.91 6.23 -18.06
N LEU A 129 -12.17 5.63 -17.12
CA LEU A 129 -12.70 4.60 -16.23
C LEU A 129 -13.11 5.12 -14.85
N ARG A 130 -12.49 6.19 -14.33
CA ARG A 130 -12.76 6.69 -12.97
C ARG A 130 -14.26 6.93 -12.76
N LYS A 131 -14.76 6.49 -11.60
CA LYS A 131 -16.15 6.68 -11.17
C LYS A 131 -16.23 7.47 -9.87
N GLY A 132 -17.35 8.16 -9.71
CA GLY A 132 -17.68 8.90 -8.51
C GLY A 132 -16.97 10.26 -8.37
N SER A 133 -17.01 10.75 -7.15
CA SER A 133 -16.45 12.00 -6.65
C SER A 133 -15.04 11.79 -6.06
N TYR A 134 -14.45 12.83 -5.45
CA TYR A 134 -13.08 12.76 -4.90
C TYR A 134 -12.98 11.94 -3.60
N LYS A 135 -14.11 11.71 -2.93
CA LYS A 135 -14.21 10.82 -1.76
C LYS A 135 -14.34 9.34 -2.12
N ASP A 136 -14.59 9.02 -3.39
CA ASP A 136 -14.84 7.64 -3.82
C ASP A 136 -13.51 6.98 -4.27
N LEU A 137 -13.26 5.77 -3.79
CA LEU A 137 -12.02 5.03 -4.04
C LEU A 137 -12.10 4.28 -5.37
N ASN A 138 -11.13 4.50 -6.24
CA ASN A 138 -11.00 3.78 -7.50
C ASN A 138 -9.74 2.90 -7.46
N LEU A 139 -9.93 1.59 -7.59
CA LEU A 139 -8.89 0.57 -7.55
C LEU A 139 -8.71 -0.04 -8.94
N TYR A 140 -7.53 0.10 -9.54
CA TYR A 140 -7.19 -0.40 -10.87
C TYR A 140 -6.23 -1.59 -10.74
N TYR A 141 -6.64 -2.77 -11.21
CA TYR A 141 -5.77 -3.97 -11.21
C TYR A 141 -5.23 -4.22 -12.61
N LEU A 142 -3.90 -4.17 -12.75
CA LEU A 142 -3.14 -4.27 -14.00
C LEU A 142 -2.11 -5.41 -13.94
N ASN A 143 -1.46 -5.73 -15.06
CA ASN A 143 -0.39 -6.73 -15.13
C ASN A 143 0.95 -6.20 -14.62
N ALA A 144 1.28 -4.95 -14.96
CA ALA A 144 2.59 -4.36 -14.68
C ALA A 144 2.46 -2.86 -14.33
N PRO A 145 2.17 -2.52 -13.07
CA PRO A 145 2.27 -1.14 -12.58
C PRO A 145 3.64 -0.53 -12.91
N GLN A 146 3.66 0.71 -13.38
CA GLN A 146 4.86 1.41 -13.88
C GLN A 146 5.68 0.62 -14.90
N GLY A 147 5.02 -0.27 -15.66
CA GLY A 147 5.66 -1.12 -16.67
C GLY A 147 6.49 -2.27 -16.11
N SER A 148 6.40 -2.58 -14.82
CA SER A 148 7.12 -3.69 -14.18
C SER A 148 6.18 -4.65 -13.46
N ALA A 149 6.24 -5.94 -13.79
CA ALA A 149 5.51 -6.99 -13.09
C ALA A 149 6.09 -7.32 -11.69
N SER A 150 7.14 -6.61 -11.27
CA SER A 150 7.72 -6.73 -9.92
C SER A 150 7.23 -5.64 -8.97
N ILE A 151 6.47 -4.65 -9.46
CA ILE A 151 5.90 -3.58 -8.65
C ILE A 151 4.52 -4.00 -8.18
N GLY A 152 4.33 -4.08 -6.85
CA GLY A 152 3.07 -4.52 -6.26
C GLY A 152 1.92 -3.53 -6.50
N GLY A 153 2.19 -2.23 -6.40
CA GLY A 153 1.21 -1.19 -6.69
C GLY A 153 1.74 0.22 -6.45
N TYR A 154 0.86 1.21 -6.60
CA TYR A 154 1.06 2.59 -6.20
C TYR A 154 -0.28 3.30 -6.02
N CYS A 155 -0.34 4.34 -5.18
CA CYS A 155 -1.46 5.28 -5.12
C CYS A 155 -0.99 6.72 -5.19
N TYR A 156 -1.96 7.61 -5.42
CA TYR A 156 -1.75 9.03 -5.21
C TYR A 156 -2.25 9.46 -3.83
N PHE A 157 -1.43 10.25 -3.16
CA PHE A 157 -1.79 10.91 -1.91
C PHE A 157 -2.97 11.89 -2.08
N PRO A 158 -3.71 12.20 -0.99
CA PRO A 158 -4.72 13.25 -1.02
C PRO A 158 -4.15 14.61 -1.45
N VAL A 159 -4.86 15.29 -2.36
CA VAL A 159 -4.54 16.64 -2.82
C VAL A 159 -5.65 17.57 -2.39
N GLN A 160 -5.29 18.58 -1.59
CA GLN A 160 -6.25 19.57 -1.12
C GLN A 160 -6.87 20.32 -2.32
N GLY A 161 -8.20 20.37 -2.36
CA GLY A 161 -8.91 21.12 -3.39
C GLY A 161 -8.83 20.51 -4.80
N ALA A 162 -8.55 19.22 -4.93
CA ALA A 162 -8.71 18.50 -6.20
C ALA A 162 -10.14 18.67 -6.74
N ARG A 163 -10.26 19.14 -7.99
CA ARG A 163 -11.57 19.47 -8.60
C ARG A 163 -11.90 18.44 -9.67
N PRO A 164 -13.19 18.08 -9.87
CA PRO A 164 -13.59 17.23 -10.98
C PRO A 164 -12.97 17.67 -12.30
N GLY A 165 -12.29 16.75 -12.97
CA GLY A 165 -11.60 16.98 -14.25
C GLY A 165 -10.18 17.55 -14.16
N SER A 166 -9.69 17.96 -12.98
CA SER A 166 -8.26 18.30 -12.81
C SER A 166 -7.39 17.04 -12.94
N GLU A 167 -6.10 17.22 -13.23
CA GLU A 167 -5.17 16.09 -13.30
C GLU A 167 -5.07 15.33 -11.98
N SER A 168 -5.03 16.04 -10.85
CA SER A 168 -5.03 15.43 -9.51
C SER A 168 -6.29 14.59 -9.23
N PHE A 169 -7.46 15.03 -9.71
CA PHE A 169 -8.70 14.27 -9.59
C PHE A 169 -8.69 13.03 -10.48
N ILE A 170 -8.19 13.16 -11.71
CA ILE A 170 -8.13 12.04 -12.67
C ILE A 170 -7.14 10.97 -12.19
N ARG A 171 -5.98 11.38 -11.67
CA ARG A 171 -4.95 10.44 -11.19
C ARG A 171 -5.33 9.75 -9.89
N ASP A 172 -6.13 10.39 -9.04
CA ASP A 172 -6.52 9.84 -7.75
C ASP A 172 -7.08 8.42 -7.81
N GLY A 173 -6.74 7.63 -6.79
CA GLY A 173 -6.97 6.20 -6.72
C GLY A 173 -5.66 5.42 -6.70
N CYS A 174 -5.79 4.11 -6.81
CA CYS A 174 -4.70 3.15 -6.60
C CYS A 174 -4.59 2.17 -7.75
N VAL A 175 -3.37 1.89 -8.18
CA VAL A 175 -3.03 0.93 -9.22
C VAL A 175 -2.29 -0.22 -8.55
N MET A 176 -2.78 -1.44 -8.71
CA MET A 176 -2.19 -2.64 -8.12
C MET A 176 -1.88 -3.64 -9.22
N GLN A 177 -0.85 -4.44 -8.99
CA GLN A 177 -0.63 -5.64 -9.78
C GLN A 177 -1.70 -6.68 -9.43
N PHE A 178 -2.42 -7.21 -10.42
CA PHE A 178 -3.50 -8.18 -10.20
C PHE A 178 -3.02 -9.45 -9.49
N GLY A 179 -1.76 -9.84 -9.71
CA GLY A 179 -1.13 -10.98 -9.04
C GLY A 179 -1.03 -10.84 -7.52
N SER A 180 -1.18 -9.62 -6.97
CA SER A 180 -1.19 -9.38 -5.53
C SER A 180 -2.51 -9.71 -4.84
N MET A 181 -3.59 -9.89 -5.62
CA MET A 181 -4.91 -10.23 -5.08
C MET A 181 -4.90 -11.61 -4.42
N PRO A 182 -5.87 -11.93 -3.53
CA PRO A 182 -5.91 -13.19 -2.81
C PRO A 182 -5.80 -14.45 -3.70
N GLY A 183 -4.72 -15.21 -3.52
CA GLY A 183 -4.40 -16.41 -4.30
C GLY A 183 -3.76 -16.14 -5.66
N GLY A 184 -3.32 -14.90 -5.91
CA GLY A 184 -2.66 -14.49 -7.14
C GLY A 184 -1.21 -14.96 -7.29
N SER A 185 -0.58 -14.51 -8.36
CA SER A 185 0.75 -14.97 -8.81
C SER A 185 1.93 -14.19 -8.23
N LEU A 186 1.72 -13.15 -7.40
CA LEU A 186 2.79 -12.30 -6.85
C LEU A 186 3.47 -12.92 -5.61
N GLY A 187 3.99 -14.14 -5.76
CA GLY A 187 4.80 -14.82 -4.74
C GLY A 187 4.21 -14.72 -3.33
N SER A 188 5.01 -14.25 -2.37
CA SER A 188 4.59 -14.08 -0.96
C SER A 188 3.69 -12.86 -0.68
N ASN A 189 3.37 -12.06 -1.70
CA ASN A 189 2.53 -10.85 -1.61
C ASN A 189 1.23 -11.03 -2.38
N ASN A 190 0.56 -12.17 -2.20
CA ASN A 190 -0.65 -12.57 -2.90
C ASN A 190 -1.84 -12.81 -1.97
N LEU A 191 -1.85 -12.18 -0.79
CA LEU A 191 -2.96 -12.23 0.16
C LEU A 191 -3.84 -10.98 0.10
N GLY A 192 -3.58 -10.08 -0.85
CA GLY A 192 -4.30 -8.83 -1.05
C GLY A 192 -3.88 -7.69 -0.13
N LYS A 193 -2.81 -7.83 0.67
CA LYS A 193 -2.37 -6.78 1.61
C LYS A 193 -1.60 -5.65 0.94
N VAL A 194 -1.07 -5.87 -0.27
CA VAL A 194 -0.61 -4.77 -1.13
C VAL A 194 -1.70 -3.72 -1.32
N THR A 195 -2.96 -4.12 -1.57
CA THR A 195 -4.07 -3.16 -1.69
C THR A 195 -4.29 -2.38 -0.38
N VAL A 196 -4.10 -3.00 0.79
CA VAL A 196 -4.24 -2.32 2.09
C VAL A 196 -3.15 -1.27 2.28
N HIS A 197 -1.89 -1.61 1.96
CA HIS A 197 -0.76 -0.69 1.98
C HIS A 197 -0.99 0.51 1.07
N GLU A 198 -1.34 0.24 -0.18
CA GLU A 198 -1.62 1.25 -1.18
C GLU A 198 -2.78 2.18 -0.74
N VAL A 199 -3.88 1.61 -0.25
CA VAL A 199 -5.00 2.42 0.28
C VAL A 199 -4.58 3.24 1.50
N GLY A 200 -3.59 2.80 2.29
CA GLY A 200 -2.97 3.63 3.32
C GLY A 200 -2.37 4.93 2.76
N HIS A 201 -1.66 4.87 1.63
CA HIS A 201 -1.19 6.06 0.92
C HIS A 201 -2.35 6.92 0.38
N TRP A 202 -3.42 6.28 -0.12
CA TRP A 202 -4.63 7.01 -0.53
C TRP A 202 -5.29 7.74 0.64
N PHE A 203 -5.20 7.23 1.87
CA PHE A 203 -5.59 7.96 3.08
C PHE A 203 -4.55 8.96 3.59
N GLY A 204 -3.35 8.99 2.99
CA GLY A 204 -2.32 9.98 3.31
C GLY A 204 -1.19 9.50 4.20
N LEU A 205 -1.08 8.21 4.46
CA LEU A 205 -0.01 7.65 5.30
C LEU A 205 1.29 7.52 4.52
N PHE A 206 2.39 7.96 5.12
CA PHE A 206 3.73 7.74 4.56
C PHE A 206 4.24 6.35 4.94
N HIS A 207 5.31 5.92 4.26
CA HIS A 207 6.03 4.73 4.68
C HIS A 207 6.61 4.93 6.07
N THR A 208 6.55 3.91 6.92
CA THR A 208 7.08 3.95 8.30
C THR A 208 8.59 4.22 8.37
N PHE A 209 9.34 3.93 7.30
CA PHE A 209 10.80 4.20 7.21
C PHE A 209 11.12 5.59 6.64
N GLN A 210 10.11 6.42 6.38
CA GLN A 210 10.35 7.77 5.88
C GLN A 210 11.18 8.57 6.89
N GLY A 211 12.22 9.27 6.42
CA GLY A 211 13.15 9.99 7.30
C GLY A 211 14.20 9.11 8.01
N GLY A 212 14.09 7.78 7.90
CA GLY A 212 15.05 6.84 8.48
C GLY A 212 15.27 7.06 9.98
N CYS A 213 16.52 6.90 10.43
CA CYS A 213 16.89 7.11 11.83
C CYS A 213 17.19 8.57 12.21
N ASP A 214 16.79 9.55 11.39
CA ASP A 214 16.99 10.96 11.71
C ASP A 214 15.84 11.48 12.58
N ALA A 215 16.12 11.68 13.88
CA ALA A 215 15.17 12.24 14.84
C ALA A 215 14.55 13.58 14.39
N SER A 216 15.32 14.38 13.65
CA SER A 216 14.90 15.72 13.21
C SER A 216 13.95 15.69 12.02
N SER A 217 13.89 14.56 11.30
CA SER A 217 12.98 14.39 10.16
C SER A 217 11.52 14.32 10.59
N GLY A 218 11.25 13.87 11.82
CA GLY A 218 9.90 13.54 12.30
C GLY A 218 9.36 12.22 11.73
N GLY A 219 10.21 11.41 11.09
CA GLY A 219 9.83 10.10 10.55
C GLY A 219 8.75 10.18 9.47
N ASP A 220 7.79 9.25 9.55
CA ASP A 220 6.57 9.24 8.75
C ASP A 220 5.50 10.26 9.23
N GLN A 221 5.89 11.15 10.16
CA GLN A 221 5.05 12.16 10.80
C GLN A 221 3.92 11.59 11.65
N VAL A 222 4.07 10.37 12.16
CA VAL A 222 3.19 9.74 13.12
C VAL A 222 4.00 9.37 14.37
N ASP A 223 3.55 9.76 15.56
CA ASP A 223 4.40 9.63 16.76
C ASP A 223 4.48 8.23 17.35
N ASP A 224 3.48 7.38 17.07
CA ASP A 224 3.40 6.02 17.62
C ASP A 224 3.89 4.95 16.63
N THR A 225 4.51 5.37 15.53
CA THR A 225 5.23 4.52 14.57
C THR A 225 6.73 4.67 14.83
N PRO A 226 7.40 3.66 15.40
CA PRO A 226 8.84 3.70 15.59
C PRO A 226 9.59 3.89 14.25
N ALA A 227 10.63 4.72 14.28
CA ALA A 227 11.49 4.94 13.14
C ALA A 227 12.34 3.70 12.83
N HIS A 228 12.56 3.43 11.54
CA HIS A 228 13.46 2.36 11.10
C HIS A 228 14.21 2.77 9.83
N ALA A 229 15.42 2.24 9.67
CA ALA A 229 16.43 2.79 8.77
C ALA A 229 16.08 2.67 7.28
N ALA A 230 15.40 1.59 6.89
CA ALA A 230 15.19 1.27 5.49
C ALA A 230 14.04 0.27 5.31
N PRO A 231 13.48 0.19 4.08
CA PRO A 231 12.42 -0.74 3.78
C PRO A 231 12.78 -2.22 4.06
N ARG A 232 14.05 -2.66 3.96
CA ARG A 232 14.41 -4.10 4.02
C ARG A 232 15.84 -4.41 4.44
N THR A 233 16.00 -5.45 5.27
CA THR A 233 17.10 -6.42 5.17
C THR A 233 16.52 -7.83 4.91
N ALA A 234 17.35 -8.79 4.47
CA ALA A 234 16.91 -10.12 4.03
C ALA A 234 16.23 -10.97 5.13
N SER A 235 16.59 -10.76 6.40
CA SER A 235 15.95 -11.40 7.56
C SER A 235 14.57 -10.82 7.85
N ASP A 236 14.42 -9.51 7.70
CA ASP A 236 13.27 -8.77 8.23
C ASP A 236 12.05 -8.94 7.31
N TYR A 237 12.29 -9.14 6.01
CA TYR A 237 11.25 -9.39 5.01
C TYR A 237 10.36 -10.59 5.38
N GLN A 238 10.91 -11.58 6.07
CA GLN A 238 10.21 -12.81 6.41
C GLN A 238 9.42 -12.69 7.73
N CYS A 239 9.54 -11.59 8.47
CA CYS A 239 9.01 -11.38 9.82
C CYS A 239 9.17 -12.63 10.70
N PRO A 240 10.41 -13.01 11.04
CA PRO A 240 10.65 -14.18 11.88
C PRO A 240 9.99 -13.99 13.24
N ALA A 241 9.27 -15.00 13.72
CA ALA A 241 8.61 -14.93 15.02
C ALA A 241 9.60 -14.56 16.13
N GLY A 242 9.23 -13.58 16.98
CA GLY A 242 10.05 -13.11 18.09
C GLY A 242 11.19 -12.16 17.69
N SER A 243 11.23 -11.65 16.46
CA SER A 243 12.22 -10.65 16.05
C SER A 243 11.89 -9.26 16.60
N ASN A 244 12.66 -8.79 17.59
CA ASN A 244 12.69 -7.40 18.02
C ASN A 244 13.81 -6.67 17.27
N ILE A 245 13.61 -6.48 15.96
CA ILE A 245 14.56 -5.73 15.14
C ILE A 245 14.43 -4.26 15.49
N ASP A 246 15.54 -3.61 15.78
CA ASP A 246 15.61 -2.17 16.01
C ASP A 246 16.82 -1.64 15.24
N THR A 247 16.53 -1.06 14.08
CA THR A 247 17.53 -0.48 13.19
C THR A 247 17.89 0.96 13.57
N CYS A 248 17.12 1.58 14.47
CA CYS A 248 17.33 2.94 14.97
C CYS A 248 17.45 2.94 16.51
N PRO A 249 18.45 2.28 17.11
CA PRO A 249 18.52 2.07 18.56
C PRO A 249 18.73 3.34 19.39
N SER A 250 19.02 4.47 18.74
CA SER A 250 19.06 5.79 19.38
C SER A 250 17.69 6.47 19.46
N LEU A 251 16.66 5.89 18.84
CA LEU A 251 15.28 6.36 18.83
C LEU A 251 14.37 5.36 19.57
N PRO A 252 13.20 5.80 20.05
CA PRO A 252 12.30 4.90 20.78
C PRO A 252 11.63 3.86 19.88
N GLY A 253 11.53 2.62 20.39
CA GLY A 253 10.73 1.55 19.80
C GLY A 253 11.51 0.64 18.84
N SER A 254 10.95 -0.55 18.57
CA SER A 254 11.46 -1.48 17.57
C SER A 254 10.81 -1.25 16.22
N ASP A 255 11.47 -1.68 15.14
CA ASP A 255 10.96 -1.57 13.77
C ASP A 255 9.50 -2.05 13.67
N PRO A 256 8.59 -1.30 13.02
CA PRO A 256 7.17 -1.65 12.93
C PRO A 256 6.92 -2.74 11.86
N LEU A 257 7.39 -3.96 12.12
CA LEU A 257 7.36 -5.09 11.17
C LEU A 257 5.95 -5.50 10.73
N HIS A 258 4.97 -5.30 11.60
CA HIS A 258 3.58 -5.70 11.37
C HIS A 258 2.70 -4.61 10.77
N ASN A 259 3.26 -3.41 10.60
CA ASN A 259 2.53 -2.26 10.09
C ASN A 259 2.28 -2.36 8.58
N TYR A 260 1.06 -2.08 8.13
CA TYR A 260 0.71 -2.09 6.71
C TYR A 260 1.57 -1.15 5.87
N MET A 261 2.09 -0.05 6.44
CA MET A 261 2.92 0.94 5.75
C MET A 261 4.43 0.63 5.81
N SER A 262 4.80 -0.56 6.25
CA SER A 262 6.15 -1.10 6.14
C SER A 262 6.34 -1.86 4.82
N TYR A 263 7.56 -2.30 4.50
CA TYR A 263 7.89 -3.11 3.31
C TYR A 263 8.26 -4.55 3.72
N ARG A 264 7.26 -5.32 4.11
CA ARG A 264 7.37 -6.75 4.50
C ARG A 264 6.53 -7.64 3.57
N GLN A 265 6.46 -8.95 3.86
CA GLN A 265 5.56 -9.86 3.13
C GLN A 265 4.13 -9.71 3.65
N ASP A 266 3.13 -9.99 2.81
CA ASP A 266 1.70 -9.91 3.18
C ASP A 266 1.36 -10.63 4.50
N ARG A 267 1.99 -11.78 4.76
CA ARG A 267 1.77 -12.57 6.00
C ARG A 267 2.16 -11.84 7.29
N CYS A 268 2.97 -10.80 7.18
CA CYS A 268 3.50 -10.05 8.31
C CYS A 268 2.54 -8.95 8.75
N TYR A 269 1.72 -8.43 7.82
CA TYR A 269 0.96 -7.22 8.06
C TYR A 269 -0.35 -7.46 8.82
N THR A 270 -0.53 -6.76 9.92
CA THR A 270 -1.70 -6.90 10.79
C THR A 270 -2.35 -5.58 11.18
N GLU A 271 -1.69 -4.44 11.05
CA GLU A 271 -2.17 -3.22 11.71
C GLU A 271 -1.83 -1.89 11.04
N PHE A 272 -2.68 -0.91 11.32
CA PHE A 272 -2.34 0.51 11.39
C PHE A 272 -2.28 0.94 12.86
N THR A 273 -1.42 1.89 13.22
CA THR A 273 -1.38 2.44 14.58
C THR A 273 -2.51 3.43 14.84
N GLN A 274 -2.76 3.78 16.10
CA GLN A 274 -3.77 4.78 16.45
C GLN A 274 -3.42 6.18 15.91
N GLY A 275 -2.13 6.51 15.83
CA GLY A 275 -1.63 7.73 15.21
C GLY A 275 -1.83 7.73 13.71
N GLN A 276 -1.61 6.60 13.02
CA GLN A 276 -1.92 6.47 11.59
C GLN A 276 -3.43 6.65 11.36
N ILE A 277 -4.27 6.02 12.17
CA ILE A 277 -5.73 6.22 12.09
C ILE A 277 -6.09 7.70 12.26
N SER A 278 -5.52 8.39 13.25
CA SER A 278 -5.74 9.82 13.44
C SER A 278 -5.32 10.63 12.21
N ARG A 279 -4.21 10.27 11.56
CA ARG A 279 -3.77 10.91 10.31
C ARG A 279 -4.70 10.65 9.14
N MET A 280 -5.19 9.43 8.97
CA MET A 280 -6.19 9.09 7.94
C MET A 280 -7.44 9.95 8.13
N VAL A 281 -7.88 10.14 9.38
CA VAL A 281 -8.99 11.01 9.74
C VAL A 281 -8.69 12.47 9.39
N SER A 282 -7.55 13.04 9.82
CA SER A 282 -7.15 14.42 9.50
C SER A 282 -7.15 14.71 7.99
N LEU A 283 -6.57 13.81 7.19
CA LEU A 283 -6.45 13.97 5.74
C LEU A 283 -7.74 13.63 4.97
N TRP A 284 -8.69 12.93 5.60
CA TRP A 284 -10.02 12.71 5.00
C TRP A 284 -10.71 14.02 4.60
N ARG A 285 -10.44 15.13 5.32
CA ARG A 285 -10.95 16.48 5.00
C ARG A 285 -10.54 16.97 3.61
N TYR A 286 -9.47 16.44 3.02
CA TYR A 286 -9.08 16.79 1.64
C TYR A 286 -9.97 16.09 0.62
N ARG A 287 -10.53 14.94 0.98
CA ARG A 287 -11.43 14.13 0.17
C ARG A 287 -12.88 14.57 0.31
N ASP A 288 -13.30 14.82 1.56
CA ASP A 288 -14.61 15.33 1.92
C ASP A 288 -14.49 16.48 2.92
N PRO A 289 -14.37 17.74 2.43
CA PRO A 289 -14.31 18.92 3.29
C PRO A 289 -15.58 19.14 4.13
N SER A 290 -16.69 18.48 3.80
CA SER A 290 -17.95 18.58 4.54
C SER A 290 -18.08 17.54 5.65
N ALA A 291 -17.15 16.58 5.73
CA ALA A 291 -17.17 15.55 6.75
C ALA A 291 -16.95 16.16 8.14
N GLY A 292 -17.97 16.06 9.01
CA GLY A 292 -17.83 16.32 10.43
C GLY A 292 -17.03 15.19 11.08
N LEU A 293 -15.74 15.44 11.36
CA LEU A 293 -14.90 14.49 12.08
C LEU A 293 -15.08 14.68 13.59
N SER A 294 -15.22 13.59 14.32
CA SER A 294 -15.41 13.59 15.78
C SER A 294 -14.14 13.17 16.51
N THR A 295 -14.12 13.38 17.83
CA THR A 295 -13.08 12.87 18.72
C THR A 295 -13.65 11.80 19.65
N ALA A 296 -12.79 10.93 20.17
CA ALA A 296 -13.13 9.97 21.22
C ALA A 296 -12.04 9.90 22.28
N SER A 297 -12.41 9.48 23.49
CA SER A 297 -11.47 9.32 24.61
C SER A 297 -10.52 8.14 24.38
N ILE A 298 -9.26 8.35 24.77
CA ILE A 298 -8.26 7.29 24.93
C ILE A 298 -8.58 6.62 26.27
N ASN A 299 -9.14 5.40 26.24
CA ASN A 299 -9.33 4.59 27.45
C ASN A 299 -8.01 3.97 27.91
#